data_AF-A0AA94JSD7-F1
#
_entry.id   AF-A0AA94JSD7-F1
#
_cell.length_a   1.000
_cell.length_b   1.000
_cell.length_c   1.000
_cell.angle_alpha   90.00
_cell.angle_beta   90.00
_cell.angle_gamma   90.00
#
_symmetry.space_group_name_H-M   'P 1'
#
loop_
_entity.id
_entity.type
_entity.pdbx_description
1 polymer ?
#
loop_
_entity_poly.entity_id
_entity_poly.type
_entity_poly.pdbx_seq_one_letter_code
_entity_poly.pdbx_strand_id
1 'polypeptide(L)'
;TTKFIEETPELFDIAPTLDRGTKTLEYIGNVTINGFPNVEKRPKPEYESTKIPKISQKKINQLSGTKQILEQHGPTGVANWVRQQEDVLITDTTFRDAHQSLLATRVRTKDMMNIASKTAEVFKDSFSLEMWGGATFDVAYNFLKENPWERLERLRKAIPNVLFQMLLRASNAVG
;
A
#
# COMPACT_ATOMS: atom_id res chain seq x y z
N THR A 1 -40.42 -3.33 -37.56
CA THR A 1 -40.49 -4.59 -38.34
C THR A 1 -40.20 -5.74 -37.40
N THR A 2 -40.38 -7.01 -37.79
CA THR A 2 -39.97 -8.16 -36.97
C THR A 2 -38.44 -8.35 -36.91
N LYS A 3 -37.67 -7.61 -37.73
CA LYS A 3 -36.22 -7.72 -37.85
C LYS A 3 -35.41 -6.81 -36.93
N PHE A 4 -36.07 -6.07 -36.04
CA PHE A 4 -35.41 -5.10 -35.15
C PHE A 4 -34.21 -5.71 -34.39
N ILE A 5 -34.33 -6.93 -33.86
CA ILE A 5 -33.23 -7.59 -33.15
C ILE A 5 -32.09 -8.02 -34.09
N GLU A 6 -32.40 -8.43 -35.33
CA GLU A 6 -31.41 -8.80 -36.34
C GLU A 6 -30.63 -7.59 -36.86
N GLU A 7 -31.28 -6.42 -36.91
CA GLU A 7 -30.77 -5.17 -37.48
C GLU A 7 -30.06 -4.27 -36.44
N THR A 8 -29.98 -4.69 -35.17
CA THR A 8 -29.42 -3.89 -34.05
C THR A 8 -28.39 -4.71 -33.25
N PRO A 9 -27.18 -4.94 -33.81
CA PRO A 9 -26.14 -5.78 -33.19
C PRO A 9 -25.65 -5.27 -31.84
N GLU A 10 -25.78 -3.97 -31.55
CA GLU A 10 -25.43 -3.35 -30.26
C GLU A 10 -26.27 -3.87 -29.07
N LEU A 11 -27.42 -4.52 -29.33
CA LEU A 11 -28.19 -5.21 -28.28
C LEU A 11 -27.40 -6.34 -27.60
N PHE A 12 -26.34 -6.83 -28.25
CA PHE A 12 -25.45 -7.85 -27.73
C PHE A 12 -24.13 -7.29 -27.18
N ASP A 13 -23.97 -5.97 -27.11
CA ASP A 13 -22.88 -5.33 -26.38
C ASP A 13 -23.16 -5.37 -24.86
N ILE A 14 -22.95 -6.56 -24.29
CA ILE A 14 -23.24 -6.83 -22.88
C ILE A 14 -22.05 -6.39 -22.04
N ALA A 15 -22.26 -5.31 -21.27
CA ALA A 15 -21.29 -4.89 -20.28
C ALA A 15 -21.16 -5.93 -19.15
N PRO A 16 -19.93 -6.33 -18.77
CA PRO A 16 -19.74 -7.26 -17.66
C PRO A 16 -20.16 -6.61 -16.35
N THR A 17 -21.13 -7.21 -15.65
CA THR A 17 -21.50 -6.80 -14.31
C THR A 17 -20.61 -7.47 -13.26
N LEU A 18 -20.20 -6.71 -12.25
CA LEU A 18 -19.35 -7.21 -11.17
C LEU A 18 -20.14 -7.37 -9.89
N ASP A 19 -20.24 -8.60 -9.38
CA ASP A 19 -20.80 -8.89 -8.07
C ASP A 19 -19.71 -9.05 -7.01
N ARG A 20 -19.41 -7.96 -6.30
CA ARG A 20 -18.41 -7.97 -5.22
C ARG A 20 -18.91 -8.69 -3.97
N GLY A 21 -20.23 -8.72 -3.75
CA GLY A 21 -20.82 -9.32 -2.54
C GLY A 21 -20.65 -10.83 -2.57
N THR A 22 -21.14 -11.46 -3.65
CA THR A 22 -21.05 -12.91 -3.83
C THR A 22 -19.60 -13.39 -3.84
N LYS A 23 -18.71 -12.73 -4.59
CA LYS A 23 -17.28 -13.08 -4.60
C LYS A 23 -16.60 -12.99 -3.23
N THR A 24 -17.02 -12.04 -2.39
CA THR A 24 -16.49 -11.91 -1.03
C THR A 24 -16.96 -13.06 -0.14
N LEU A 25 -18.24 -13.43 -0.23
CA LEU A 25 -18.79 -14.56 0.52
C LEU A 25 -18.16 -15.89 0.08
N GLU A 26 -17.95 -16.09 -1.22
CA GLU A 26 -17.25 -17.26 -1.76
C GLU A 26 -15.81 -17.36 -1.24
N TYR A 27 -15.07 -16.25 -1.21
CA TYR A 27 -13.71 -16.23 -0.65
C TYR A 27 -13.71 -16.63 0.83
N ILE A 28 -14.59 -16.04 1.64
CA ILE A 28 -14.70 -16.35 3.08
C ILE A 28 -15.08 -17.81 3.29
N GLY A 29 -16.06 -18.32 2.55
CA GLY A 29 -16.50 -19.72 2.62
C GLY A 29 -15.37 -20.68 2.26
N ASN A 30 -14.67 -20.42 1.15
CA ASN A 30 -13.55 -21.25 0.70
C ASN A 30 -12.42 -21.32 1.76
N VAL A 31 -11.99 -20.19 2.30
CA VAL A 31 -10.94 -20.17 3.34
C VAL A 31 -11.39 -20.84 4.63
N THR A 32 -12.66 -20.66 5.02
CA THR A 32 -13.22 -21.27 6.23
C THR A 32 -13.23 -22.81 6.16
N ILE A 33 -13.58 -23.37 5.00
CA ILE A 33 -13.70 -24.83 4.81
C ILE A 33 -12.33 -25.46 4.51
N ASN A 34 -11.59 -24.84 3.59
CA ASN A 34 -10.39 -25.43 2.99
C ASN A 34 -9.07 -24.94 3.62
N GLY A 35 -9.10 -23.86 4.41
CA GLY A 35 -7.90 -23.22 4.96
C GLY A 35 -7.25 -22.24 3.97
N PHE A 36 -6.03 -21.81 4.27
CA PHE A 36 -5.25 -20.91 3.42
C PHE A 36 -3.84 -21.47 3.18
N PRO A 37 -3.28 -21.39 1.95
CA PRO A 37 -1.94 -21.90 1.66
C PRO A 37 -0.87 -21.35 2.60
N ASN A 38 -0.01 -22.22 3.12
CA ASN A 38 1.06 -21.88 4.09
C ASN A 38 0.58 -21.29 5.43
N VAL A 39 -0.70 -21.48 5.78
CA VAL A 39 -1.23 -21.21 7.11
C VAL A 39 -1.68 -22.54 7.70
N GLU A 40 -1.22 -22.85 8.91
CA GLU A 40 -1.67 -24.02 9.65
C GLU A 40 -3.20 -24.06 9.73
N LYS A 41 -3.81 -25.22 9.41
CA LYS A 41 -5.25 -25.38 9.48
C LYS A 41 -5.68 -25.45 10.94
N ARG A 42 -6.19 -24.34 11.45
CA ARG A 42 -6.66 -24.17 12.84
C ARG A 42 -7.87 -23.24 12.90
N PRO A 43 -8.65 -23.24 14.00
CA PRO A 43 -9.68 -22.23 14.23
C PRO A 43 -9.09 -20.82 14.16
N LYS A 44 -9.89 -19.84 13.74
CA LYS A 44 -9.46 -18.44 13.72
C LYS A 44 -9.01 -18.04 15.13
N PRO A 45 -7.75 -17.61 15.32
CA PRO A 45 -7.28 -17.18 16.63
C PRO A 45 -8.06 -15.98 17.13
N GLU A 46 -8.22 -15.88 18.44
CA GLU A 46 -8.62 -14.63 19.09
C GLU A 46 -7.42 -13.70 19.11
N TYR A 47 -7.59 -12.52 18.50
CA TYR A 47 -6.57 -11.48 18.47
C TYR A 47 -6.93 -10.38 19.45
N GLU A 48 -5.91 -9.81 20.09
CA GLU A 48 -6.08 -8.62 20.93
C GLU A 48 -6.64 -7.46 20.11
N SER A 49 -7.69 -6.82 20.64
CA SER A 49 -8.24 -5.62 20.04
C SER A 49 -7.49 -4.39 20.57
N THR A 50 -6.62 -3.81 19.74
CA THR A 50 -5.93 -2.56 20.08
C THR A 50 -6.55 -1.39 19.35
N LYS A 51 -6.79 -0.29 20.07
CA LYS A 51 -7.25 0.96 19.44
C LYS A 51 -6.15 1.50 18.54
N ILE A 52 -6.41 1.52 17.24
CA ILE A 52 -5.48 2.06 16.25
C ILE A 52 -5.51 3.60 16.35
N PRO A 53 -4.39 4.26 16.67
CA PRO A 53 -4.34 5.72 16.75
C PRO A 53 -4.56 6.32 15.36
N LYS A 54 -5.39 7.35 15.28
CA LYS A 54 -5.71 8.05 14.03
C LYS A 54 -5.51 9.55 14.17
N ILE A 55 -4.98 10.15 13.12
CA ILE A 55 -4.78 11.60 13.02
C ILE A 55 -5.75 12.16 11.99
N SER A 56 -6.30 13.34 12.28
CA SER A 56 -7.26 13.98 11.38
C SER A 56 -6.57 14.39 10.07
N GLN A 57 -7.28 14.23 8.96
CA GLN A 57 -6.75 14.63 7.64
C GLN A 57 -6.41 16.12 7.59
N LYS A 58 -7.17 16.96 8.31
CA LYS A 58 -6.89 18.39 8.44
C LYS A 58 -5.48 18.65 9.02
N LYS A 59 -5.10 17.92 10.07
CA LYS A 59 -3.76 18.05 10.67
C LYS A 59 -2.67 17.54 9.70
N ILE A 60 -2.91 16.41 9.04
CA ILE A 60 -1.96 15.84 8.07
C ILE A 60 -1.69 16.79 6.91
N ASN A 61 -2.72 17.42 6.36
CA ASN A 61 -2.58 18.35 5.24
C ASN A 61 -1.84 19.64 5.59
N GLN A 62 -1.63 19.93 6.88
CA GLN A 62 -0.84 21.07 7.36
C GLN A 62 0.63 20.69 7.59
N LEU A 63 0.98 19.41 7.55
CA LEU A 63 2.36 18.97 7.69
C LEU A 63 3.15 19.32 6.43
N SER A 64 4.35 19.85 6.63
CA SER A 64 5.32 20.13 5.57
C SER A 64 6.62 19.44 5.94
N GLY A 65 7.03 18.46 5.14
CA GLY A 65 8.23 17.67 5.39
C GLY A 65 9.10 17.54 4.14
N THR A 66 9.90 16.48 4.10
CA THR A 66 10.86 16.24 3.01
C THR A 66 10.20 16.12 1.63
N LYS A 67 8.91 15.75 1.55
CA LYS A 67 8.16 15.76 0.29
C LYS A 67 8.01 17.17 -0.28
N GLN A 68 7.70 18.15 0.56
CA GLN A 68 7.53 19.54 0.14
C GLN A 68 8.87 20.17 -0.26
N ILE A 69 9.96 19.81 0.42
CA ILE A 69 11.32 20.24 0.04
C ILE A 69 11.63 19.76 -1.38
N LEU A 70 11.34 18.49 -1.69
CA LEU A 70 11.53 17.93 -3.02
C LEU A 70 10.66 18.64 -4.08
N GLU A 71 9.40 18.92 -3.78
CA GLU A 71 8.49 19.60 -4.71
C GLU A 71 8.92 21.03 -5.03
N GLN A 72 9.47 21.74 -4.04
CA GLN A 72 9.85 23.14 -4.16
C GLN A 72 11.26 23.33 -4.74
N HIS A 73 12.21 22.48 -4.35
CA HIS A 73 13.64 22.69 -4.61
C HIS A 73 14.30 21.54 -5.39
N GLY A 74 13.54 20.50 -5.75
CA GLY A 74 14.03 19.35 -6.51
C GLY A 74 15.06 18.49 -5.75
N PRO A 75 15.64 17.48 -6.42
CA PRO A 75 16.56 16.53 -5.81
C PRO A 75 17.82 17.18 -5.21
N THR A 76 18.41 18.15 -5.92
CA THR A 76 19.58 18.89 -5.44
C THR A 76 19.26 19.70 -4.19
N GLY A 77 18.06 20.30 -4.12
CA GLY A 77 17.59 21.01 -2.93
C GLY A 77 17.50 20.10 -1.71
N VAL A 78 16.95 18.89 -1.86
CA VAL A 78 16.91 17.89 -0.78
C VAL A 78 18.33 17.52 -0.34
N ALA A 79 19.25 17.24 -1.29
CA ALA A 79 20.63 16.89 -0.95
C ALA A 79 21.36 18.00 -0.19
N ASN A 80 21.14 19.26 -0.56
CA ASN A 80 21.71 20.40 0.15
C ASN A 80 21.11 20.58 1.54
N TRP A 81 19.78 20.43 1.67
CA TRP A 81 19.09 20.48 2.95
C TRP A 81 19.61 19.41 3.92
N VAL A 82 19.83 18.17 3.45
CA VAL A 82 20.40 17.08 4.29
C VAL A 82 21.77 17.46 4.84
N ARG A 83 22.66 18.06 4.03
CA ARG A 83 24.01 18.49 4.47
C ARG A 83 23.99 19.59 5.53
N GLN A 84 22.87 20.29 5.67
CA GLN A 84 22.70 21.37 6.65
C GLN A 84 22.10 20.88 7.97
N GLN A 85 21.63 19.63 8.05
CA GLN A 85 21.08 19.10 9.29
C GLN A 85 22.21 18.70 10.24
N GLU A 86 22.15 19.18 11.48
CA GLU A 86 23.04 18.73 12.56
C GLU A 86 22.58 17.38 13.12
N ASP A 87 21.27 17.16 13.17
CA ASP A 87 20.65 15.92 13.64
C ASP A 87 20.76 14.79 12.61
N VAL A 88 20.86 13.56 13.11
CA VAL A 88 20.82 12.36 12.27
C VAL A 88 19.40 12.12 11.77
N LEU A 89 19.22 12.22 10.46
CA LEU A 89 17.95 11.87 9.83
C LEU A 89 17.79 10.35 9.71
N ILE A 90 16.55 9.89 9.84
CA ILE A 90 16.20 8.46 9.79
C ILE A 90 15.30 8.13 8.60
N THR A 91 15.44 6.90 8.10
CA THR A 91 14.49 6.27 7.18
C THR A 91 13.82 5.11 7.90
N ASP A 92 12.50 5.12 7.98
CA ASP A 92 11.74 3.98 8.51
C ASP A 92 11.59 2.90 7.43
N THR A 93 11.84 1.64 7.80
CA THR A 93 11.75 0.48 6.89
C THR A 93 10.59 -0.46 7.24
N THR A 94 9.72 -0.05 8.19
CA THR A 94 8.64 -0.89 8.72
C THR A 94 7.69 -1.38 7.63
N PHE A 95 7.43 -0.55 6.61
CA PHE A 95 6.54 -0.90 5.50
C PHE A 95 7.20 -1.74 4.39
N ARG A 96 8.51 -1.98 4.43
CA ARG A 96 9.25 -2.73 3.40
C ARG A 96 10.23 -3.74 3.99
N ASP A 97 11.44 -3.33 4.33
CA ASP A 97 12.52 -4.27 4.67
C ASP A 97 12.25 -5.07 5.93
N ALA A 98 11.68 -4.43 6.97
CA ALA A 98 11.47 -5.07 8.26
C ALA A 98 10.65 -6.37 8.14
N HIS A 99 9.50 -6.30 7.47
CA HIS A 99 8.65 -7.48 7.28
C HIS A 99 9.10 -8.38 6.12
N GLN A 100 9.90 -7.87 5.18
CA GLN A 100 10.58 -8.72 4.20
C GLN A 100 11.54 -9.70 4.90
N SER A 101 12.30 -9.23 5.89
CA SER A 101 13.20 -10.07 6.68
C SER A 101 12.47 -10.97 7.68
N LEU A 102 11.48 -10.44 8.41
CA LEU A 102 10.87 -11.14 9.55
C LEU A 102 9.62 -11.95 9.21
N LEU A 103 8.86 -11.54 8.19
CA LEU A 103 7.51 -12.06 7.91
C LEU A 103 7.34 -12.45 6.44
N ALA A 104 8.45 -12.77 5.75
CA ALA A 104 8.46 -13.18 4.34
C ALA A 104 7.67 -12.21 3.43
N THR A 105 7.73 -10.91 3.72
CA THR A 105 7.06 -9.84 2.95
C THR A 105 5.53 -9.91 2.99
N ARG A 106 4.92 -10.57 3.99
CA ARG A 106 3.47 -10.87 4.02
C ARG A 106 2.59 -9.79 4.66
N VAL A 107 3.14 -8.65 5.08
CA VAL A 107 2.31 -7.55 5.60
C VAL A 107 1.46 -6.95 4.49
N ARG A 108 0.15 -6.83 4.74
CA ARG A 108 -0.85 -6.45 3.75
C ARG A 108 -1.07 -4.94 3.72
N THR A 109 -1.55 -4.44 2.59
CA THR A 109 -1.93 -3.03 2.41
C THR A 109 -2.94 -2.58 3.46
N LYS A 110 -3.85 -3.46 3.87
CA LYS A 110 -4.85 -3.16 4.90
C LYS A 110 -4.22 -2.71 6.22
N ASP A 111 -3.15 -3.38 6.65
CA ASP A 111 -2.51 -3.12 7.95
C ASP A 111 -1.67 -1.83 7.90
N MET A 112 -0.95 -1.62 6.80
CA MET A 112 -0.21 -0.37 6.55
C MET A 112 -1.16 0.83 6.52
N MET A 113 -2.30 0.72 5.81
CA MET A 113 -3.29 1.80 5.71
C MET A 113 -3.97 2.12 7.04
N ASN A 114 -4.12 1.13 7.93
CA ASN A 114 -4.71 1.37 9.24
C ASN A 114 -3.87 2.35 10.08
N ILE A 115 -2.54 2.30 9.97
CA ILE A 115 -1.62 3.13 10.77
C ILE A 115 -1.05 4.35 10.00
N ALA A 116 -1.21 4.41 8.68
CA ALA A 116 -0.64 5.45 7.82
C ALA A 116 -0.84 6.90 8.32
N SER A 117 -2.04 7.23 8.82
CA SER A 117 -2.33 8.57 9.35
C SER A 117 -1.45 8.95 10.55
N LYS A 118 -1.14 7.97 11.42
CA LYS A 118 -0.26 8.18 12.57
C LYS A 118 1.21 8.18 12.14
N THR A 119 1.58 7.31 11.20
CA THR A 119 2.92 7.28 10.60
C THR A 119 3.29 8.64 10.00
N ALA A 120 2.36 9.30 9.29
CA ALA A 120 2.57 10.64 8.73
C ALA A 120 2.92 11.70 9.79
N GLU A 121 2.32 11.61 10.97
CA GLU A 121 2.59 12.51 12.09
C GLU A 121 3.89 12.17 12.81
N VAL A 122 4.14 10.88 13.07
CA VAL A 122 5.32 10.41 13.83
C VAL A 122 6.61 10.69 13.05
N PHE A 123 6.63 10.40 11.76
CA PHE A 123 7.81 10.54 10.91
C PHE A 123 7.82 11.86 10.11
N LYS A 124 7.10 12.89 10.60
CA LYS A 124 6.96 14.17 9.88
C LYS A 124 8.31 14.86 9.60
N ASP A 125 9.30 14.64 10.46
CA ASP A 125 10.65 15.22 10.39
C ASP A 125 11.71 14.21 9.91
N SER A 126 11.30 13.01 9.52
CA SER A 126 12.21 11.95 9.05
C SER A 126 12.57 12.13 7.58
N PHE A 127 13.67 11.50 7.14
CA PHE A 127 14.13 11.62 5.76
C PHE A 127 13.12 11.01 4.80
N SER A 128 12.83 9.71 4.97
CA SER A 128 11.95 8.96 4.08
C SER A 128 11.25 7.80 4.80
N LEU A 129 10.20 7.29 4.18
CA LEU A 129 9.62 5.98 4.49
C LEU A 129 9.98 5.03 3.35
N GLU A 130 10.68 3.95 3.66
CA GLU A 130 10.91 2.87 2.71
C GLU A 130 9.72 1.92 2.72
N MET A 131 8.98 1.89 1.62
CA MET A 131 7.64 1.31 1.56
C MET A 131 7.34 0.56 0.26
N TRP A 132 8.34 0.42 -0.62
CA TRP A 132 8.17 -0.21 -1.93
C TRP A 132 9.47 -0.81 -2.49
N GLY A 133 9.34 -1.55 -3.59
CA GLY A 133 10.47 -2.25 -4.21
C GLY A 133 10.90 -3.49 -3.42
N GLY A 134 12.08 -4.01 -3.72
CA GLY A 134 12.49 -5.33 -3.22
C GLY A 134 11.46 -6.40 -3.58
N ALA A 135 11.14 -7.29 -2.63
CA ALA A 135 10.20 -8.39 -2.88
C ALA A 135 8.72 -7.96 -2.82
N THR A 136 8.40 -6.73 -2.42
CA THR A 136 6.99 -6.34 -2.17
C THR A 136 6.14 -6.35 -3.43
N PHE A 137 6.74 -6.06 -4.59
CA PHE A 137 6.02 -5.98 -5.87
C PHE A 137 5.51 -7.37 -6.29
N ASP A 138 6.42 -8.35 -6.37
CA ASP A 138 6.08 -9.73 -6.69
C ASP A 138 5.15 -10.35 -5.65
N VAL A 139 5.47 -10.19 -4.36
CA VAL A 139 4.71 -10.82 -3.28
C VAL A 139 3.29 -10.31 -3.17
N ALA A 140 3.06 -9.01 -3.41
CA ALA A 140 1.72 -8.43 -3.38
C ALA A 140 0.81 -9.10 -4.43
N TYR A 141 1.28 -9.22 -5.67
CA TYR A 141 0.53 -9.88 -6.74
C TYR A 141 0.40 -11.39 -6.51
N ASN A 142 1.51 -12.07 -6.22
CA ASN A 142 1.55 -13.53 -6.26
C ASN A 142 0.91 -14.17 -5.03
N PHE A 143 1.19 -13.66 -3.83
CA PHE A 143 0.76 -14.30 -2.59
C PHE A 143 -0.39 -13.57 -1.92
N LEU A 144 -0.35 -12.24 -1.89
CA LEU A 144 -1.37 -11.44 -1.19
C LEU A 144 -2.60 -11.16 -2.05
N LYS A 145 -2.50 -11.39 -3.37
CA LYS A 145 -3.56 -11.15 -4.36
C LYS A 145 -4.08 -9.71 -4.31
N GLU A 146 -3.17 -8.75 -4.11
CA GLU A 146 -3.47 -7.32 -4.08
C GLU A 146 -2.51 -6.55 -4.99
N ASN A 147 -2.94 -5.37 -5.45
CA ASN A 147 -2.18 -4.55 -6.37
C ASN A 147 -1.14 -3.67 -5.60
N PRO A 148 0.17 -3.85 -5.80
CA PRO A 148 1.20 -3.02 -5.16
C PRO A 148 1.12 -1.55 -5.57
N TRP A 149 0.56 -1.22 -6.75
CA TRP A 149 0.32 0.16 -7.17
C TRP A 149 -0.77 0.82 -6.33
N GLU A 150 -1.86 0.10 -6.04
CA GLU A 150 -2.93 0.60 -5.17
C GLU A 150 -2.39 0.88 -3.76
N ARG A 151 -1.50 0.02 -3.26
CA ARG A 151 -0.78 0.25 -1.99
C ARG A 151 -0.03 1.58 -2.02
N LEU A 152 0.77 1.81 -3.06
CA LEU A 152 1.57 3.02 -3.24
C LEU A 152 0.67 4.27 -3.28
N GLU A 153 -0.36 4.28 -4.12
CA GLU A 153 -1.27 5.41 -4.29
C GLU A 153 -2.04 5.75 -3.01
N ARG A 154 -2.56 4.71 -2.33
CA ARG A 154 -3.32 4.90 -1.09
C ARG A 154 -2.44 5.41 0.04
N LEU A 155 -1.22 4.87 0.19
CA LEU A 155 -0.26 5.38 1.16
C LEU A 155 0.16 6.81 0.81
N ARG A 156 0.37 7.13 -0.47
CA ARG A 156 0.77 8.48 -0.89
C ARG A 156 -0.28 9.52 -0.55
N LYS A 157 -1.58 9.16 -0.69
CA LYS A 157 -2.70 10.01 -0.29
C LYS A 157 -2.79 10.19 1.22
N ALA A 158 -2.53 9.12 1.99
CA ALA A 158 -2.63 9.15 3.45
C ALA A 158 -1.42 9.82 4.13
N ILE A 159 -0.24 9.77 3.51
CA ILE A 159 1.02 10.33 4.00
C ILE A 159 1.52 11.29 2.92
N PRO A 160 1.14 12.57 2.90
CA PRO A 160 1.51 13.52 1.85
C PRO A 160 2.80 14.32 2.13
N ASN A 161 3.36 14.20 3.34
CA ASN A 161 4.43 15.09 3.84
C ASN A 161 5.85 14.51 3.81
N VAL A 162 6.00 13.18 3.79
CA VAL A 162 7.31 12.50 3.84
C VAL A 162 7.69 11.93 2.47
N LEU A 163 8.99 11.89 2.16
CA LEU A 163 9.50 11.18 0.99
C LEU A 163 9.18 9.68 1.06
N PHE A 164 8.83 9.11 -0.08
CA PHE A 164 8.72 7.66 -0.23
C PHE A 164 9.96 7.14 -0.94
N GLN A 165 10.53 6.08 -0.37
CA GLN A 165 11.73 5.42 -0.87
C GLN A 165 11.38 3.99 -1.29
N MET A 166 12.07 3.53 -2.33
CA MET A 166 12.03 2.14 -2.77
C MET A 166 13.42 1.58 -3.00
N LEU A 167 13.56 0.27 -2.83
CA LEU A 167 14.73 -0.47 -3.28
C LEU A 167 14.55 -0.89 -4.74
N LEU A 168 15.46 -0.46 -5.62
CA LEU A 168 15.43 -0.75 -7.06
C LEU A 168 16.71 -1.49 -7.47
N ARG A 169 16.58 -2.68 -8.06
CA ARG A 169 17.73 -3.39 -8.62
C ARG A 169 18.08 -2.82 -10.00
N ALA A 170 19.35 -2.52 -10.23
CA ALA A 170 19.80 -1.91 -11.50
C ALA A 170 19.51 -2.76 -12.74
N SER A 171 19.59 -4.10 -12.62
CA SER A 171 19.47 -5.01 -13.76
C SER A 171 18.04 -5.18 -14.29
N ASN A 172 17.03 -5.14 -13.42
CA ASN A 172 15.66 -5.53 -13.76
C ASN A 172 14.59 -4.83 -12.93
N ALA A 173 14.93 -3.72 -12.26
CA ALA A 173 14.06 -2.96 -11.37
C ALA A 173 13.50 -3.80 -10.19
N VAL A 174 12.36 -4.46 -10.41
CA VAL A 174 11.58 -5.22 -9.42
C VAL A 174 11.17 -6.62 -9.92
N GLY A 175 11.70 -7.06 -11.06
CA GLY A 175 11.44 -8.39 -11.63
C GLY A 175 12.50 -9.43 -11.31
#